data_AF-A0AAP5F1H3-F1
#
_entry.id   AF-A0AAP5F1H3-F1
#
_cell.length_a   1.000
_cell.length_b   1.000
_cell.length_c   1.000
_cell.angle_alpha   90.00
_cell.angle_beta   90.00
_cell.angle_gamma   90.00
#
_symmetry.space_group_name_H-M   'P 1'
#
loop_
_entity.id
_entity.type
_entity.pdbx_description
1 polymer ?
#
loop_
_entity_poly.entity_id
_entity_poly.type
_entity_poly.pdbx_seq_one_letter_code
_entity_poly.pdbx_strand_id
1 'polypeptide(L)'
;MRWPWSTSPIPRLDDAQADVLLQGLLSRDATRITDAARTVARLFTPASLEALSAHVDTIERSCQGVALGGMLISNQAHLKAALQRLRYWQAREGCLCALYPSYVFFSPEPLLEQGHVQLRARGEAEDGWGECYRLTCTCCARQWSATEREYHYRWWEWKAEPALQMP
;
A
#
# COMPACT_ATOMS: atom_id res chain seq x y z
N MET A 1 -31.37 20.43 -7.45
CA MET A 1 -30.18 21.24 -7.80
C MET A 1 -29.12 20.29 -8.35
N ARG A 2 -28.80 20.36 -9.65
CA ARG A 2 -27.75 19.54 -10.28
C ARG A 2 -26.47 20.37 -10.27
N TRP A 3 -25.45 19.90 -9.55
CA TRP A 3 -24.12 20.50 -9.57
C TRP A 3 -23.49 20.21 -10.93
N PRO A 4 -22.85 21.18 -11.61
CA PRO A 4 -22.16 20.89 -12.86
C PRO A 4 -20.92 20.07 -12.50
N TRP A 5 -20.89 18.80 -12.89
CA TRP A 5 -19.64 18.04 -12.87
C TRP A 5 -18.68 18.78 -13.82
N SER A 6 -17.54 19.19 -13.29
CA SER A 6 -16.44 19.68 -14.13
C SER A 6 -16.01 18.51 -15.02
N THR A 7 -16.38 18.55 -16.29
CA THR A 7 -16.02 17.58 -17.35
C THR A 7 -14.58 17.78 -17.79
N SER A 8 -13.67 18.06 -16.86
CA SER A 8 -12.26 18.11 -17.17
C SER A 8 -11.81 16.67 -17.47
N PRO A 9 -11.22 16.40 -18.64
CA PRO A 9 -10.70 15.08 -18.96
C PRO A 9 -9.75 14.60 -17.86
N ILE A 10 -9.82 13.31 -17.53
CA ILE A 10 -8.86 12.72 -16.60
C ILE A 10 -7.46 12.87 -17.21
N PRO A 11 -6.47 13.42 -16.49
CA PRO A 11 -5.11 13.53 -16.99
C PRO A 11 -4.56 12.18 -17.43
N ARG A 12 -3.77 12.19 -18.51
CA ARG A 12 -3.00 11.03 -18.96
C ARG A 12 -1.56 11.16 -18.51
N LEU A 13 -0.96 10.04 -18.10
CA LEU A 13 0.43 9.99 -17.65
C LEU A 13 1.30 9.22 -18.66
N ASP A 14 2.58 9.59 -18.76
CA ASP A 14 3.54 8.91 -19.63
C ASP A 14 3.94 7.53 -19.10
N ASP A 15 3.99 7.37 -17.77
CA ASP A 15 4.19 6.08 -17.13
C ASP A 15 2.91 5.23 -17.24
N ALA A 16 2.95 4.16 -18.05
CA ALA A 16 1.78 3.37 -18.38
C ALA A 16 1.10 2.73 -17.16
N GLN A 17 1.88 2.31 -16.15
CA GLN A 17 1.34 1.74 -14.92
C GLN A 17 0.61 2.82 -14.10
N ALA A 18 1.24 3.98 -13.91
CA ALA A 18 0.65 5.13 -13.25
C ALA A 18 -0.62 5.61 -13.96
N ASP A 19 -0.61 5.68 -15.29
CA ASP A 19 -1.78 6.09 -16.09
C ASP A 19 -2.98 5.19 -15.80
N VAL A 20 -2.82 3.87 -15.91
CA VAL A 20 -3.89 2.90 -15.64
C VAL A 20 -4.41 3.04 -14.20
N LEU A 21 -3.52 3.17 -13.22
CA LEU A 21 -3.89 3.35 -11.82
C LEU A 21 -4.62 4.67 -11.58
N LEU A 22 -4.19 5.76 -12.19
CA LEU A 22 -4.84 7.07 -12.09
C LEU A 22 -6.25 7.03 -12.71
N GLN A 23 -6.41 6.42 -13.89
CA GLN A 23 -7.72 6.24 -14.52
C GLN A 23 -8.66 5.42 -13.63
N GLY A 24 -8.16 4.39 -12.94
CA GLY A 24 -8.92 3.60 -11.99
C GLY A 24 -9.37 4.42 -10.77
N LEU A 25 -8.45 5.16 -10.16
CA LEU A 25 -8.70 6.00 -8.99
C LEU A 25 -9.65 7.18 -9.26
N LEU A 26 -9.66 7.71 -10.49
CA LEU A 26 -10.50 8.85 -10.88
C LEU A 26 -11.82 8.42 -11.56
N SER A 27 -12.09 7.12 -11.66
CA SER A 27 -13.22 6.56 -12.42
C SER A 27 -14.61 6.80 -11.82
N ARG A 28 -14.71 7.15 -10.53
CA ARG A 28 -15.96 7.15 -9.73
C ARG A 28 -16.65 5.77 -9.63
N ASP A 29 -16.00 4.71 -10.09
CA ASP A 29 -16.45 3.32 -9.96
C ASP A 29 -15.80 2.67 -8.73
N ALA A 30 -16.62 2.18 -7.80
CA ALA A 30 -16.15 1.65 -6.52
C ALA A 30 -15.17 0.47 -6.66
N THR A 31 -15.41 -0.43 -7.61
CA THR A 31 -14.57 -1.61 -7.84
C THR A 31 -13.22 -1.18 -8.42
N ARG A 32 -13.23 -0.34 -9.46
CA ARG A 32 -12.00 0.17 -10.11
C ARG A 32 -11.16 1.00 -9.14
N ILE A 33 -11.78 1.85 -8.32
CA ILE A 33 -11.08 2.60 -7.27
C ILE A 33 -10.43 1.64 -6.29
N THR A 34 -11.18 0.64 -5.82
CA THR A 34 -10.68 -0.32 -4.82
C THR A 34 -9.50 -1.12 -5.36
N ASP A 35 -9.57 -1.62 -6.58
CA ASP A 35 -8.51 -2.43 -7.19
C ASP A 35 -7.25 -1.60 -7.47
N ALA A 36 -7.41 -0.38 -7.98
CA ALA A 36 -6.30 0.55 -8.17
C ALA A 36 -5.66 0.94 -6.82
N ALA A 37 -6.47 1.24 -5.81
CA ALA A 37 -5.99 1.57 -4.48
C ALA A 37 -5.21 0.41 -3.83
N ARG A 38 -5.69 -0.84 -3.96
CA ARG A 38 -4.96 -2.02 -3.49
C ARG A 38 -3.58 -2.13 -4.13
N THR A 39 -3.48 -1.82 -5.43
CA THR A 39 -2.22 -1.86 -6.17
C THR A 39 -1.28 -0.73 -5.72
N VAL A 40 -1.78 0.51 -5.65
CA VAL A 40 -1.00 1.67 -5.18
C VAL A 40 -0.52 1.47 -3.74
N ALA A 41 -1.35 0.92 -2.85
CA ALA A 41 -0.97 0.65 -1.47
C ALA A 41 0.26 -0.25 -1.33
N ARG A 42 0.60 -1.05 -2.35
CA ARG A 42 1.76 -1.96 -2.39
C ARG A 42 2.78 -1.60 -3.47
N LEU A 43 2.67 -0.42 -4.09
CA LEU A 43 3.54 -0.01 -5.18
C LEU A 43 4.93 0.40 -4.70
N PHE A 44 5.96 0.05 -5.47
CA PHE A 44 7.37 0.42 -5.23
C PHE A 44 8.07 1.01 -6.46
N THR A 45 7.46 0.96 -7.64
CA THR A 45 8.03 1.52 -8.87
C THR A 45 8.23 3.03 -8.69
N PRO A 46 9.48 3.55 -8.63
CA PRO A 46 9.71 4.96 -8.31
C PRO A 46 9.09 5.92 -9.33
N ALA A 47 9.18 5.59 -10.63
CA ALA A 47 8.59 6.40 -11.70
C ALA A 47 7.06 6.51 -11.55
N SER A 48 6.39 5.40 -11.28
CA SER A 48 4.93 5.38 -11.10
C SER A 48 4.50 6.07 -9.81
N LEU A 49 5.26 5.93 -8.71
CA LEU A 49 5.00 6.66 -7.46
C LEU A 49 5.17 8.17 -7.64
N GLU A 50 6.22 8.61 -8.33
CA GLU A 50 6.45 10.01 -8.65
C GLU A 50 5.27 10.58 -9.44
N ALA A 51 4.92 9.93 -10.55
CA ALA A 51 3.83 10.36 -11.42
C ALA A 51 2.47 10.41 -10.71
N LEU A 52 2.14 9.40 -9.89
CA LEU A 52 0.89 9.39 -9.13
C LEU A 52 0.87 10.40 -7.98
N SER A 53 2.00 10.62 -7.30
CA SER A 53 2.08 11.50 -6.14
C SER A 53 1.74 12.96 -6.48
N ALA A 54 2.04 13.39 -7.71
CA ALA A 54 1.66 14.70 -8.24
C ALA A 54 0.14 14.93 -8.28
N HIS A 55 -0.67 13.86 -8.20
CA HIS A 55 -2.13 13.92 -8.28
C HIS A 55 -2.84 13.53 -6.98
N VAL A 56 -2.13 13.37 -5.86
CA VAL A 56 -2.70 12.82 -4.61
C VAL A 56 -3.93 13.59 -4.10
N ASP A 57 -3.93 14.92 -4.15
CA ASP A 57 -5.09 15.73 -3.71
C ASP A 57 -6.28 15.63 -4.67
N THR A 58 -6.02 15.40 -5.96
CA THR A 58 -7.08 15.17 -6.95
C THR A 58 -7.68 13.79 -6.78
N ILE A 59 -6.86 12.77 -6.52
CA ILE A 59 -7.31 11.40 -6.20
C ILE A 59 -8.20 11.44 -4.96
N GLU A 60 -7.75 12.07 -3.89
CA GLU A 60 -8.50 12.15 -2.64
C GLU A 60 -9.85 12.83 -2.85
N ARG A 61 -9.89 14.02 -3.45
CA ARG A 61 -11.14 14.73 -3.75
C ARG A 61 -12.08 13.94 -4.66
N SER A 62 -11.55 13.28 -5.70
CA SER A 62 -12.36 12.50 -6.63
C SER A 62 -12.99 11.27 -5.99
N CYS A 63 -12.34 10.69 -4.98
CA CYS A 63 -12.89 9.55 -4.25
C CYS A 63 -13.88 9.95 -3.13
N GLN A 64 -13.96 11.24 -2.76
CA GLN A 64 -14.89 11.69 -1.73
C GLN A 64 -16.34 11.38 -2.11
N GLY A 65 -17.06 10.83 -1.14
CA GLY A 65 -18.47 10.46 -1.27
C GLY A 65 -18.73 9.23 -2.15
N VAL A 66 -17.71 8.52 -2.64
CA VAL A 66 -17.92 7.22 -3.30
C VAL A 66 -18.09 6.15 -2.24
N ALA A 67 -19.21 5.43 -2.28
CA ALA A 67 -19.44 4.29 -1.41
C ALA A 67 -18.62 3.09 -1.93
N LEU A 68 -17.41 2.90 -1.38
CA LEU A 68 -16.51 1.81 -1.78
C LEU A 68 -16.97 0.43 -1.31
N GLY A 69 -17.94 0.36 -0.40
CA GLY A 69 -18.45 -0.88 0.15
C GLY A 69 -17.41 -1.64 0.97
N GLY A 70 -17.53 -2.97 0.95
CA GLY A 70 -16.79 -3.87 1.81
C GLY A 70 -17.72 -4.47 2.88
N MET A 71 -17.69 -5.79 3.02
CA MET A 71 -18.60 -6.52 3.90
C MET A 71 -18.04 -6.61 5.33
N LEU A 72 -16.81 -7.11 5.47
CA LEU A 72 -16.15 -7.32 6.77
C LEU A 72 -15.11 -6.25 7.09
N ILE A 73 -14.38 -5.77 6.08
CA ILE A 73 -13.60 -4.53 6.16
C ILE A 73 -14.09 -3.58 5.08
N SER A 74 -14.16 -2.31 5.43
CA SER A 74 -14.37 -1.26 4.44
C SER A 74 -13.24 -1.22 3.41
N ASN A 75 -13.61 -1.22 2.12
CA ASN A 75 -12.65 -1.00 1.03
C ASN A 75 -11.95 0.37 1.12
N GLN A 76 -12.46 1.29 1.96
CA GLN A 76 -11.80 2.55 2.31
C GLN A 76 -10.40 2.34 2.90
N ALA A 77 -10.14 1.20 3.57
CA ALA A 77 -8.81 0.88 4.10
C ALA A 77 -7.73 0.83 2.99
N HIS A 78 -8.09 0.33 1.81
CA HIS A 78 -7.19 0.27 0.66
C HIS A 78 -6.89 1.68 0.13
N LEU A 79 -7.93 2.52 -0.02
CA LEU A 79 -7.76 3.90 -0.47
C LEU A 79 -6.94 4.72 0.53
N LYS A 80 -7.18 4.56 1.84
CA LYS A 80 -6.38 5.22 2.88
C LYS A 80 -4.91 4.83 2.79
N ALA A 81 -4.60 3.55 2.63
CA ALA A 81 -3.23 3.07 2.50
C ALA A 81 -2.56 3.58 1.20
N ALA A 82 -3.30 3.64 0.09
CA ALA A 82 -2.82 4.21 -1.17
C ALA A 82 -2.46 5.70 -1.03
N LEU A 83 -3.38 6.51 -0.47
CA LEU A 83 -3.16 7.93 -0.25
C LEU A 83 -1.99 8.18 0.72
N GLN A 84 -1.90 7.41 1.81
CA GLN A 84 -0.78 7.49 2.75
C GLN A 84 0.55 7.22 2.04
N ARG A 85 0.62 6.19 1.18
CA ARG A 85 1.83 5.85 0.43
C ARG A 85 2.25 6.97 -0.53
N LEU A 86 1.30 7.54 -1.27
CA LEU A 86 1.58 8.66 -2.19
C LEU A 86 2.03 9.91 -1.44
N ARG A 87 1.39 10.26 -0.31
CA ARG A 87 1.80 11.40 0.53
C ARG A 87 3.19 11.19 1.14
N TYR A 88 3.48 9.99 1.63
CA TYR A 88 4.79 9.65 2.18
C TYR A 88 5.92 9.76 1.13
N TRP A 89 5.64 9.32 -0.10
CA TRP A 89 6.54 9.50 -1.24
C TRP A 89 6.74 10.98 -1.58
N GLN A 90 5.64 11.73 -1.74
CA GLN A 90 5.66 13.15 -2.09
C GLN A 90 6.47 13.99 -1.08
N ALA A 91 6.30 13.72 0.21
CA ALA A 91 7.00 14.40 1.30
C ALA A 91 8.44 13.90 1.51
N ARG A 92 8.88 12.87 0.79
CA ARG A 92 10.22 12.25 0.91
C ARG A 92 10.56 11.84 2.34
N GLU A 93 9.58 11.31 3.07
CA GLU A 93 9.66 10.94 4.50
C GLU A 93 10.66 9.79 4.77
N GLY A 94 11.10 9.09 3.73
CA GLY A 94 12.17 8.09 3.81
C GLY A 94 11.82 6.79 3.10
N CYS A 95 12.30 5.67 3.63
CA CYS A 95 12.05 4.36 3.03
C CYS A 95 10.58 3.92 3.19
N LEU A 96 9.96 3.45 2.10
CA LEU A 96 8.59 2.96 2.08
C LEU A 96 8.33 1.78 3.02
N CYS A 97 9.37 1.09 3.51
CA CYS A 97 9.20 0.02 4.50
C CYS A 97 8.58 0.50 5.82
N ALA A 98 8.70 1.79 6.14
CA ALA A 98 8.04 2.38 7.30
C ALA A 98 6.50 2.24 7.27
N LEU A 99 5.93 1.99 6.08
CA LEU A 99 4.49 1.84 5.87
C LEU A 99 3.99 0.39 5.95
N TYR A 100 4.84 -0.62 6.17
CA TYR A 100 4.35 -2.01 6.27
C TYR A 100 3.30 -2.20 7.38
N PRO A 101 3.50 -1.65 8.59
CA PRO A 101 2.50 -1.81 9.68
C PRO A 101 1.18 -1.07 9.45
N SER A 102 1.14 -0.08 8.55
CA SER A 102 -0.08 0.74 8.37
C SER A 102 -1.12 0.08 7.48
N TYR A 103 -0.83 -1.07 6.88
CA TYR A 103 -1.73 -1.77 5.97
C TYR A 103 -1.72 -3.27 6.24
N VAL A 104 -2.78 -3.77 6.88
CA VAL A 104 -2.87 -5.17 7.33
C VAL A 104 -2.83 -6.21 6.21
N PHE A 105 -3.08 -5.81 4.96
CA PHE A 105 -3.00 -6.67 3.77
C PHE A 105 -1.62 -6.64 3.09
N PHE A 106 -0.59 -6.13 3.77
CA PHE A 106 0.76 -6.08 3.25
C PHE A 106 1.46 -7.42 3.49
N SER A 107 1.32 -8.34 2.55
CA SER A 107 1.95 -9.66 2.61
C SER A 107 3.47 -9.56 2.33
N PRO A 108 4.34 -10.28 3.08
CA PRO A 108 5.78 -10.29 2.86
C PRO A 108 6.19 -11.07 1.61
N GLU A 109 5.38 -12.01 1.11
CA GLU A 109 5.76 -12.87 0.00
C GLU A 109 6.05 -12.06 -1.30
N PRO A 110 5.20 -11.13 -1.76
CA PRO A 110 5.52 -10.28 -2.91
C PRO A 110 6.76 -9.39 -2.70
N LEU A 111 7.03 -8.98 -1.45
CA LEU A 111 8.23 -8.19 -1.14
C LEU A 111 9.50 -9.02 -1.30
N LEU A 112 9.46 -10.30 -0.94
CA LEU A 112 10.55 -11.24 -1.15
C LEU A 112 10.75 -11.51 -2.64
N GLU A 113 9.68 -11.80 -3.36
CA GLU A 113 9.70 -12.05 -4.81
C GLU A 113 10.28 -10.87 -5.60
N GLN A 114 9.96 -9.64 -5.19
CA GLN A 114 10.42 -8.40 -5.81
C GLN A 114 11.77 -7.90 -5.28
N GLY A 115 12.37 -8.58 -4.28
CA GLY A 115 13.67 -8.21 -3.71
C GLY A 115 13.65 -6.94 -2.85
N HIS A 116 12.49 -6.50 -2.37
CA HIS A 116 12.36 -5.36 -1.45
C HIS A 116 12.77 -5.68 -0.02
N VAL A 117 12.75 -6.97 0.33
CA VAL A 117 13.24 -7.50 1.59
C VAL A 117 14.09 -8.75 1.36
N GLN A 118 14.99 -9.03 2.28
CA GLN A 118 15.74 -10.28 2.38
C GLN A 118 15.23 -11.07 3.59
N LEU A 119 15.02 -12.38 3.39
CA LEU A 119 14.64 -13.29 4.46
C LEU A 119 15.85 -13.59 5.36
N ARG A 120 15.72 -13.31 6.67
CA ARG A 120 16.67 -13.73 7.70
C ARG A 120 16.27 -15.06 8.31
N ALA A 121 14.99 -15.22 8.64
CA ALA A 121 14.44 -16.43 9.23
C ALA A 121 12.94 -16.54 8.92
N ARG A 122 12.44 -17.77 8.94
CA ARG A 122 11.02 -18.12 8.79
C ARG A 122 10.70 -19.26 9.75
N GLY A 123 9.59 -19.17 10.45
CA GLY A 123 9.18 -20.19 11.41
C GLY A 123 7.79 -19.91 11.96
N GLU A 124 7.37 -20.70 12.94
CA GLU A 124 6.11 -20.49 13.64
C GLU A 124 6.14 -19.21 14.48
N ALA A 125 5.00 -18.54 14.62
CA ALA A 125 4.86 -17.41 15.53
C ALA A 125 5.06 -17.85 16.99
N GLU A 126 5.49 -16.92 17.86
CA GLU A 126 5.78 -17.21 19.27
C GLU A 126 4.56 -17.71 20.06
N ASP A 127 3.36 -17.33 19.62
CA ASP A 127 2.09 -17.77 20.19
C ASP A 127 1.57 -19.09 19.58
N GLY A 128 2.32 -19.69 18.64
CA GLY A 128 1.95 -20.93 17.95
C GLY A 128 0.93 -20.74 16.83
N TRP A 129 0.62 -19.49 16.43
CA TRP A 129 -0.43 -19.22 15.45
C TRP A 129 0.09 -18.43 14.25
N GLY A 130 0.14 -19.11 13.10
CA GLY A 130 0.59 -18.54 11.84
C GLY A 130 2.11 -18.50 11.72
N GLU A 131 2.56 -18.04 10.57
CA GLU A 131 3.96 -18.02 10.20
C GLU A 131 4.60 -16.64 10.44
N CYS A 132 5.78 -16.63 11.05
CA CYS A 132 6.57 -15.42 11.29
C CYS A 132 7.77 -15.37 10.35
N TYR A 133 7.87 -14.25 9.63
CA TYR A 133 8.98 -13.91 8.75
C TYR A 133 9.85 -12.85 9.42
N ARG A 134 11.14 -13.11 9.58
CA ARG A 134 12.13 -12.09 9.96
C ARG A 134 12.83 -11.58 8.72
N LEU A 135 12.73 -10.28 8.47
CA LEU A 135 13.02 -9.65 7.19
C LEU A 135 13.93 -8.44 7.36
N THR A 136 14.87 -8.26 6.44
CA THR A 136 15.70 -7.04 6.33
C THR A 136 15.25 -6.26 5.10
N CYS A 137 14.90 -4.98 5.25
CA CYS A 137 14.62 -4.12 4.09
C CYS A 137 15.91 -3.91 3.27
N THR A 138 15.85 -4.15 1.96
CA THR A 138 17.02 -4.00 1.08
C THR A 138 17.39 -2.55 0.79
N CYS A 139 16.47 -1.61 1.04
CA CYS A 139 16.69 -0.18 0.80
C CYS A 139 17.33 0.54 2.00
N CYS A 140 16.94 0.22 3.24
CA CYS A 140 17.40 0.96 4.42
C CYS A 140 17.94 0.07 5.56
N ALA A 141 18.11 -1.24 5.30
CA ALA A 141 18.58 -2.24 6.26
C ALA A 141 17.72 -2.40 7.54
N ARG A 142 16.58 -1.70 7.67
CA ARG A 142 15.68 -1.87 8.81
C ARG A 142 15.18 -3.30 8.91
N GLN A 143 15.14 -3.79 10.14
CA GLN A 143 14.72 -5.13 10.48
C GLN A 143 13.24 -5.16 10.86
N TRP A 144 12.53 -6.17 10.37
CA TRP A 144 11.09 -6.36 10.58
C TRP A 144 10.78 -7.81 10.93
N SER A 145 9.74 -8.02 11.73
CA SER A 145 8.97 -9.25 11.75
C SER A 145 7.63 -9.01 11.07
N ALA A 146 7.20 -9.98 10.26
CA ALA A 146 5.88 -10.02 9.66
C ALA A 146 5.24 -11.35 10.04
N THR A 147 4.22 -11.31 10.89
CA THR A 147 3.53 -12.52 11.35
C THR A 147 2.18 -12.63 10.69
N GLU A 148 1.93 -13.78 10.08
CA GLU A 148 0.62 -14.13 9.54
C GLU A 148 -0.38 -14.27 10.68
N ARG A 149 -1.53 -13.64 10.50
CA ARG A 149 -2.64 -13.70 11.43
C ARG A 149 -3.93 -13.95 10.67
N GLU A 150 -4.90 -14.54 11.36
CA GLU A 150 -6.19 -14.86 10.78
C GLU A 150 -7.31 -14.67 11.80
N TYR A 151 -8.46 -14.17 11.34
CA TYR A 151 -9.72 -14.22 12.08
C TYR A 151 -10.90 -14.25 11.10
N HIS A 152 -10.94 -13.27 10.19
CA HIS A 152 -11.93 -13.20 9.10
C HIS A 152 -11.31 -13.26 7.70
N TYR A 153 -10.02 -12.98 7.62
CA TYR A 153 -9.17 -13.03 6.43
C TYR A 153 -7.74 -13.06 6.94
N ARG A 154 -6.83 -13.52 6.07
CA ARG A 154 -5.39 -13.43 6.32
C ARG A 154 -4.94 -11.98 6.36
N TRP A 155 -4.21 -11.61 7.40
CA TRP A 155 -3.58 -10.31 7.54
C TRP A 155 -2.19 -10.45 8.16
N TRP A 156 -1.41 -9.37 8.11
CA TRP A 156 -0.01 -9.38 8.50
C TRP A 156 0.26 -8.37 9.60
N GLU A 157 0.71 -8.88 10.73
CA GLU A 157 1.21 -8.06 11.83
C GLU A 157 2.68 -7.75 11.59
N TRP A 158 2.99 -6.50 11.23
CA TRP A 158 4.35 -6.03 11.06
C TRP A 158 4.86 -5.32 12.31
N LYS A 159 6.01 -5.74 12.82
CA LYS A 159 6.70 -5.09 13.94
C LYS A 159 8.15 -4.81 13.57
N ALA A 160 8.65 -3.62 13.95
CA ALA A 160 10.06 -3.33 13.80
C ALA A 160 10.85 -4.21 14.79
N GLU A 161 11.90 -4.86 14.31
CA GLU A 161 12.83 -5.56 15.18
C GLU A 161 13.99 -4.63 15.55
N PRO A 162 14.48 -4.67 16.80
CA PRO A 162 15.72 -3.99 17.14
C PRO A 162 16.84 -4.53 16.24
N ALA A 163 17.74 -3.66 15.79
CA ALA A 163 18.95 -4.12 15.12
C ALA A 163 19.68 -5.08 16.05
N LEU A 164 19.95 -6.30 15.58
CA LEU A 164 20.79 -7.25 16.31
C LEU A 164 22.10 -6.54 16.69
N GLN A 165 22.33 -6.35 17.99
CA GLN A 165 23.63 -5.95 18.49
C GLN A 165 24.57 -7.12 18.21
N MET A 166 25.45 -6.94 17.22
CA MET A 166 26.56 -7.86 17.05
C MET A 166 27.55 -7.60 18.20
N PRO A 167 27.96 -8.62 18.95
CA PRO A 167 29.01 -8.49 19.95
C PRO A 167 30.36 -8.12 19.31
#